data_AF-A0A1Q7Q1K2-F1
#
_entry.id   AF-A0A1Q7Q1K2-F1
#
_cell.length_a   1.000
_cell.length_b   1.000
_cell.length_c   1.000
_cell.angle_alpha   90.00
_cell.angle_beta   90.00
_cell.angle_gamma   90.00
#
_symmetry.space_group_name_H-M   'P 1'
#
loop_
_entity.id
_entity.type
_entity.pdbx_description
1 polymer ?
#
loop_
_entity_poly.entity_id
_entity_poly.type
_entity_poly.pdbx_seq_one_letter_code
_entity_poly.pdbx_strand_id
1 'polypeptide(L)'
;MIAFYAALRAIKLYPLEHSAVQRTLAELAQVAEELRAEEGELEFSISGEFIFLNETRLRLDLSNYATFGHILTLCKLAGIGAIHVGTKGAARDWSLLLSLLGSETKSSPAERFKEIVSRLKEAKIETFQLDAPAETASDKEFNEEAKAAANRTYSQSVAVTKDVINSVRIGKTPNIRKIKRVVQGIVDQVLNEETSLIGLTAIRDYDEYTFTHSVNVCIFSIALGRRLGMTKLQLYELGLAALMHDIGKSRVPLDLLQKTGELTDEEWKWMAAHPWLGVLVLFQFRRQQEELSYRAMTVCQEHHMKTDLTGYPKCVRSRQVSLLSKIVSIADGYDAATSRRVYKTEALAPSAVLEEMRDNPRRGLDPVLVKAFINLLGIYPVGTLVVLDTFELAVVSAANPNPESLSRPIVKIISDAQGNRIAPPLQVDLAVPEAGGQYARTIIKTADPDRYGVTPGDYLI
;
A
#
# COMPACT_ATOMS: atom_id res chain seq x y z
N MET A 1 -3.80 -23.33 0.38
CA MET A 1 -2.61 -22.45 0.45
C MET A 1 -1.51 -22.91 1.41
N ILE A 2 -1.78 -23.12 2.71
CA ILE A 2 -0.72 -23.50 3.68
C ILE A 2 -0.03 -24.81 3.26
N ALA A 3 -0.81 -25.85 2.91
CA ALA A 3 -0.27 -27.12 2.41
C ALA A 3 0.58 -26.93 1.14
N PHE A 4 0.16 -26.06 0.23
CA PHE A 4 0.89 -25.75 -1.01
C PHE A 4 2.25 -25.12 -0.70
N TYR A 5 2.29 -24.11 0.18
CA TYR A 5 3.52 -23.45 0.59
C TYR A 5 4.45 -24.37 1.39
N ALA A 6 3.89 -25.19 2.28
CA ALA A 6 4.66 -26.16 3.05
C ALA A 6 5.36 -27.16 2.13
N ALA A 7 4.64 -27.71 1.14
CA ALA A 7 5.21 -28.60 0.13
C ALA A 7 6.30 -27.92 -0.71
N LEU A 8 6.05 -26.68 -1.14
CA LEU A 8 7.03 -25.90 -1.92
C LEU A 8 8.32 -25.62 -1.13
N ARG A 9 8.19 -25.25 0.15
CA ARG A 9 9.35 -25.10 1.05
C ARG A 9 10.07 -26.42 1.29
N ALA A 10 9.34 -27.52 1.49
CA ALA A 10 9.95 -28.82 1.74
C ALA A 10 10.80 -29.27 0.56
N ILE A 11 10.29 -29.14 -0.68
CA ILE A 11 11.02 -29.47 -1.92
C ILE A 11 12.27 -28.59 -2.08
N LYS A 12 12.20 -27.32 -1.68
CA LYS A 12 13.37 -26.43 -1.74
C LYS A 12 14.48 -26.81 -0.75
N LEU A 13 14.11 -27.38 0.41
CA LEU A 13 15.05 -27.64 1.50
C LEU A 13 15.60 -29.07 1.51
N TYR A 14 14.87 -30.03 0.95
CA TYR A 14 15.19 -31.46 1.05
C TYR A 14 15.01 -32.18 -0.29
N PRO A 15 15.75 -33.28 -0.53
CA PRO A 15 15.51 -34.16 -1.68
C PRO A 15 14.08 -34.72 -1.71
N LEU A 16 13.58 -35.09 -2.89
CA LEU A 16 12.21 -35.55 -3.09
C LEU A 16 11.88 -36.82 -2.28
N GLU A 17 12.86 -37.67 -2.02
CA GLU A 17 12.72 -38.92 -1.27
C GLU A 17 12.61 -38.68 0.25
N HIS A 18 12.87 -37.45 0.72
CA HIS A 18 12.85 -37.13 2.14
C HIS A 18 11.42 -37.24 2.72
N SER A 19 11.29 -37.86 3.89
CA SER A 19 9.99 -38.13 4.52
C SER A 19 9.15 -36.87 4.76
N ALA A 20 9.78 -35.74 5.07
CA ALA A 20 9.10 -34.45 5.20
C ALA A 20 8.47 -33.99 3.87
N VAL A 21 9.16 -34.16 2.75
CA VAL A 21 8.66 -33.80 1.41
C VAL A 21 7.47 -34.67 1.05
N GLN A 22 7.62 -36.00 1.18
CA GLN A 22 6.56 -36.97 0.93
C GLN A 22 5.30 -36.69 1.75
N ARG A 23 5.48 -36.35 3.04
CA ARG A 23 4.36 -35.99 3.93
C ARG A 23 3.64 -34.72 3.46
N THR A 24 4.37 -33.65 3.20
CA THR A 24 3.76 -32.37 2.78
C THR A 24 3.08 -32.47 1.41
N LEU A 25 3.62 -33.28 0.48
CA LEU A 25 3.00 -33.57 -0.81
C LEU A 25 1.71 -34.39 -0.65
N ALA A 26 1.70 -35.38 0.25
CA ALA A 26 0.50 -36.15 0.54
C ALA A 26 -0.59 -35.27 1.19
N GLU A 27 -0.23 -34.40 2.13
CA GLU A 27 -1.14 -33.43 2.74
C GLU A 27 -1.72 -32.46 1.69
N LEU A 28 -0.89 -31.94 0.77
CA LEU A 28 -1.36 -31.09 -0.33
C LEU A 28 -2.31 -31.83 -1.27
N ALA A 29 -1.94 -33.04 -1.71
CA ALA A 29 -2.76 -33.84 -2.61
C ALA A 29 -4.10 -34.21 -1.98
N GLN A 30 -4.11 -34.52 -0.67
CA GLN A 30 -5.33 -34.80 0.08
C GLN A 30 -6.24 -33.57 0.15
N VAL A 31 -5.72 -32.42 0.57
CA VAL A 31 -6.51 -31.17 0.68
C VAL A 31 -7.06 -30.75 -0.69
N ALA A 32 -6.27 -30.88 -1.76
CA ALA A 32 -6.73 -30.58 -3.10
C ALA A 32 -7.88 -31.52 -3.54
N GLU A 33 -7.78 -32.81 -3.23
CA GLU A 33 -8.83 -33.77 -3.57
C GLU A 33 -10.11 -33.57 -2.74
N GLU A 34 -9.98 -33.22 -1.46
CA GLU A 34 -11.11 -32.89 -0.59
C GLU A 34 -11.90 -31.70 -1.15
N LEU A 35 -11.20 -30.61 -1.49
CA LEU A 35 -11.82 -29.41 -2.09
C LEU A 35 -12.46 -29.71 -3.45
N ARG A 36 -11.76 -30.46 -4.31
CA ARG A 36 -12.29 -30.85 -5.62
C ARG A 36 -13.52 -31.76 -5.51
N ALA A 37 -13.55 -32.65 -4.51
CA ALA A 37 -14.69 -33.53 -4.28
C ALA A 37 -15.92 -32.77 -3.75
N GLU A 38 -15.71 -31.68 -3.00
CA GLU A 38 -16.76 -30.83 -2.47
C GLU A 38 -17.33 -29.86 -3.54
N GLU A 39 -16.46 -29.22 -4.32
CA GLU A 39 -16.84 -28.15 -5.27
C GLU A 39 -16.98 -28.65 -6.72
N GLY A 40 -16.64 -29.91 -7.02
CA GLY A 40 -16.66 -30.51 -8.36
C GLY A 40 -15.45 -30.16 -9.22
N GLU A 41 -14.87 -28.98 -9.02
CA GLU A 41 -13.64 -28.51 -9.63
C GLU A 41 -12.74 -27.77 -8.63
N LEU A 42 -11.45 -27.71 -8.94
CA LEU A 42 -10.48 -26.95 -8.16
C LEU A 42 -9.64 -26.11 -9.12
N GLU A 43 -9.98 -24.83 -9.18
CA GLU A 43 -9.23 -23.79 -9.83
C GLU A 43 -8.49 -22.97 -8.78
N PHE A 44 -7.20 -22.77 -8.99
CA PHE A 44 -6.41 -21.78 -8.28
C PHE A 44 -5.99 -20.71 -9.28
N SER A 45 -6.55 -19.51 -9.18
CA SER A 45 -6.30 -18.43 -10.14
C SER A 45 -5.80 -17.16 -9.49
N ILE A 46 -5.13 -16.34 -10.30
CA ILE A 46 -4.50 -15.09 -9.88
C ILE A 46 -5.02 -13.98 -10.78
N SER A 47 -5.54 -12.95 -10.13
CA SER A 47 -6.01 -11.75 -10.78
C SER A 47 -5.48 -10.54 -10.03
N GLY A 48 -4.62 -9.76 -10.70
CA GLY A 48 -3.91 -8.64 -10.10
C GLY A 48 -3.01 -9.05 -8.92
N GLU A 49 -3.38 -8.60 -7.71
CA GLU A 49 -2.72 -8.94 -6.45
C GLU A 49 -3.53 -9.96 -5.62
N PHE A 50 -4.55 -10.57 -6.22
CA PHE A 50 -5.47 -11.47 -5.55
C PHE A 50 -5.31 -12.90 -6.03
N ILE A 51 -5.58 -13.82 -5.10
CA ILE A 51 -5.61 -15.25 -5.34
C ILE A 51 -7.04 -15.70 -5.11
N PHE A 52 -7.57 -16.43 -6.07
CA PHE A 52 -8.89 -17.02 -6.06
C PHE A 52 -8.76 -18.53 -5.98
N LEU A 53 -9.69 -19.13 -5.26
CA LEU A 53 -9.91 -20.56 -5.26
C LEU A 53 -11.33 -20.76 -5.79
N ASN A 54 -11.46 -21.32 -6.99
CA ASN A 54 -12.67 -21.22 -7.81
C ASN A 54 -13.10 -19.75 -7.91
N GLU A 55 -14.37 -19.44 -7.66
CA GLU A 55 -14.87 -18.06 -7.64
C GLU A 55 -14.63 -17.33 -6.30
N THR A 56 -14.04 -18.01 -5.31
CA THR A 56 -13.87 -17.44 -3.96
C THR A 56 -12.51 -16.78 -3.79
N ARG A 57 -12.51 -15.46 -3.57
CA ARG A 57 -11.31 -14.71 -3.24
C ARG A 57 -10.75 -15.14 -1.88
N LEU A 58 -9.48 -15.54 -1.85
CA LEU A 58 -8.79 -15.84 -0.60
C LEU A 58 -8.46 -14.56 0.17
N ARG A 59 -8.83 -14.54 1.44
CA ARG A 59 -8.60 -13.40 2.32
C ARG A 59 -7.15 -13.34 2.79
N LEU A 60 -6.51 -12.19 2.60
CA LEU A 60 -5.19 -11.88 3.14
C LEU A 60 -5.31 -11.49 4.62
N ASP A 61 -4.53 -12.15 5.47
CA ASP A 61 -4.33 -11.82 6.87
C ASP A 61 -2.85 -11.95 7.26
N LEU A 62 -2.49 -11.55 8.48
CA LEU A 62 -1.09 -11.57 8.95
C LEU A 62 -0.48 -12.97 8.98
N SER A 63 -1.29 -14.00 9.24
CA SER A 63 -0.82 -15.37 9.34
C SER A 63 -0.47 -15.96 7.97
N ASN A 64 -1.12 -15.48 6.91
CA ASN A 64 -0.93 -15.96 5.55
C ASN A 64 -0.19 -14.98 4.62
N TYR A 65 0.09 -13.75 5.05
CA TYR A 65 0.70 -12.70 4.22
C TYR A 65 1.98 -13.13 3.48
N ALA A 66 2.97 -13.67 4.22
CA ALA A 66 4.24 -14.10 3.63
C ALA A 66 4.05 -15.27 2.65
N THR A 67 3.17 -16.21 3.00
CA THR A 67 2.80 -17.34 2.16
C THR A 67 2.11 -16.88 0.88
N PHE A 68 1.14 -15.98 1.01
CA PHE A 68 0.35 -15.41 -0.07
C PHE A 68 1.25 -14.68 -1.06
N GLY A 69 2.08 -13.74 -0.57
CA GLY A 69 2.99 -12.98 -1.41
C GLY A 69 4.01 -13.87 -2.14
N HIS A 70 4.48 -14.93 -1.48
CA HIS A 70 5.40 -15.88 -2.09
C HIS A 70 4.75 -16.67 -3.24
N ILE A 71 3.55 -17.21 -3.02
CA ILE A 71 2.83 -17.95 -4.07
C ILE A 71 2.47 -17.03 -5.24
N LEU A 72 1.98 -15.83 -4.95
CA LEU A 72 1.65 -14.82 -5.95
C LEU A 72 2.87 -14.49 -6.82
N THR A 73 4.02 -14.25 -6.19
CA THR A 73 5.28 -13.95 -6.89
C THR A 73 5.72 -15.13 -7.76
N LEU A 74 5.66 -16.35 -7.24
CA LEU A 74 6.05 -17.56 -7.97
C LEU A 74 5.22 -17.75 -9.24
N CYS A 75 3.90 -17.65 -9.14
CA CYS A 75 3.03 -17.82 -10.29
C CYS A 75 3.22 -16.69 -11.32
N LYS A 76 3.40 -15.44 -10.87
CA LYS A 76 3.74 -14.31 -11.76
C LYS A 76 5.04 -14.54 -12.52
N LEU A 77 6.10 -14.97 -11.83
CA LEU A 77 7.39 -15.32 -12.45
C LEU A 77 7.28 -16.53 -13.39
N ALA A 78 6.41 -17.48 -13.07
CA ALA A 78 6.12 -18.63 -13.91
C ALA A 78 5.19 -18.32 -15.10
N GLY A 79 4.62 -17.10 -15.15
CA GLY A 79 3.63 -16.72 -16.16
C GLY A 79 2.35 -17.56 -16.09
N ILE A 80 1.93 -17.98 -14.90
CA ILE A 80 0.73 -18.79 -14.67
C ILE A 80 -0.36 -17.88 -14.09
N GLY A 81 -1.48 -17.81 -14.79
CA GLY A 81 -2.69 -17.10 -14.38
C GLY A 81 -3.66 -18.01 -13.62
N ALA A 82 -3.82 -19.26 -14.05
CA ALA A 82 -4.66 -20.24 -13.37
C ALA A 82 -4.06 -21.65 -13.40
N ILE A 83 -4.37 -22.43 -12.37
CA ILE A 83 -4.05 -23.84 -12.21
C ILE A 83 -5.37 -24.57 -11.95
N HIS A 84 -5.85 -25.31 -12.95
CA HIS A 84 -7.01 -26.17 -12.82
C HIS A 84 -6.57 -27.60 -12.51
N VAL A 85 -7.16 -28.20 -11.48
CA VAL A 85 -6.89 -29.58 -11.06
C VAL A 85 -8.05 -30.46 -11.49
N GLY A 86 -7.94 -31.05 -12.69
CA GLY A 86 -9.04 -31.78 -13.33
C GLY A 86 -9.21 -33.23 -12.86
N THR A 87 -8.16 -33.84 -12.31
CA THR A 87 -8.19 -35.23 -11.81
C THR A 87 -7.49 -35.32 -10.45
N LYS A 88 -7.68 -36.44 -9.75
CA LYS A 88 -6.99 -36.69 -8.48
C LYS A 88 -5.48 -36.70 -8.70
N GLY A 89 -4.81 -35.62 -8.30
CA GLY A 89 -3.37 -35.47 -8.46
C GLY A 89 -2.60 -36.40 -7.56
N ALA A 90 -1.74 -37.24 -8.14
CA ALA A 90 -0.81 -38.04 -7.33
C ALA A 90 0.23 -37.12 -6.68
N ALA A 91 0.83 -37.54 -5.55
CA ALA A 91 1.94 -36.81 -4.94
C ALA A 91 3.10 -36.55 -5.92
N ARG A 92 3.30 -37.47 -6.88
CA ARG A 92 4.23 -37.33 -8.00
C ARG A 92 3.93 -36.09 -8.84
N ASP A 93 2.66 -35.87 -9.18
CA ASP A 93 2.29 -34.80 -10.11
C ASP A 93 2.52 -33.44 -9.46
N TRP A 94 2.06 -33.29 -8.21
CA TRP A 94 2.35 -32.12 -7.38
C TRP A 94 3.85 -31.86 -7.22
N SER A 95 4.64 -32.92 -7.03
CA SER A 95 6.09 -32.77 -6.90
C SER A 95 6.74 -32.15 -8.13
N LEU A 96 6.30 -32.54 -9.34
CA LEU A 96 6.86 -32.00 -10.58
C LEU A 96 6.42 -30.55 -10.79
N LEU A 97 5.13 -30.24 -10.58
CA LEU A 97 4.62 -28.88 -10.71
C LEU A 97 5.34 -27.91 -9.74
N LEU A 98 5.46 -28.28 -8.47
CA LEU A 98 6.09 -27.44 -7.46
C LEU A 98 7.61 -27.27 -7.69
N SER A 99 8.30 -28.31 -8.18
CA SER A 99 9.70 -28.20 -8.62
C SER A 99 9.83 -27.30 -9.85
N LEU A 100 8.86 -27.41 -10.76
CA LEU A 100 8.50 -26.50 -11.84
C LEU A 100 8.58 -25.03 -11.44
N LEU A 101 7.69 -24.69 -10.51
CA LEU A 101 7.46 -23.35 -10.01
C LEU A 101 8.65 -22.82 -9.19
N GLY A 102 9.27 -23.69 -8.39
CA GLY A 102 10.34 -23.31 -7.47
C GLY A 102 11.74 -23.24 -8.08
N SER A 103 11.92 -23.70 -9.33
CA SER A 103 13.23 -23.65 -9.98
C SER A 103 13.56 -22.26 -10.50
N GLU A 104 14.81 -21.86 -10.31
CA GLU A 104 15.32 -20.61 -10.84
C GLU A 104 15.28 -20.62 -12.37
N THR A 105 14.87 -19.50 -12.95
CA THR A 105 14.81 -19.32 -14.40
C THR A 105 15.23 -17.93 -14.79
N LYS A 106 15.81 -17.81 -15.99
CA LYS A 106 16.16 -16.54 -16.63
C LYS A 106 15.21 -16.20 -17.78
N SER A 107 14.25 -17.07 -18.05
CA SER A 107 13.27 -16.92 -19.13
C SER A 107 12.21 -15.89 -18.73
N SER A 108 11.64 -15.19 -19.71
CA SER A 108 10.49 -14.33 -19.46
C SER A 108 9.29 -15.15 -18.94
N PRO A 109 8.33 -14.56 -18.21
CA PRO A 109 7.16 -15.29 -17.72
C PRO A 109 6.40 -16.06 -18.82
N ALA A 110 6.26 -15.47 -20.02
CA ALA A 110 5.59 -16.12 -21.14
C ALA A 110 6.36 -17.33 -21.70
N GLU A 111 7.69 -17.26 -21.74
CA GLU A 111 8.53 -18.40 -22.14
C GLU A 111 8.55 -19.46 -21.04
N ARG A 112 8.60 -19.04 -19.78
CA ARG A 112 8.57 -19.93 -18.63
C ARG A 112 7.28 -20.72 -18.56
N PHE A 113 6.14 -20.08 -18.81
CA PHE A 113 4.85 -20.75 -18.93
C PHE A 113 4.89 -21.87 -19.98
N LYS A 114 5.38 -21.56 -21.19
CA LYS A 114 5.52 -22.56 -22.28
C LYS A 114 6.44 -23.72 -21.88
N GLU A 115 7.55 -23.42 -21.20
CA GLU A 115 8.50 -24.44 -20.71
C GLU A 115 7.82 -25.38 -19.71
N ILE A 116 7.13 -24.83 -18.71
CA ILE A 116 6.42 -25.61 -17.68
C ILE A 116 5.37 -26.50 -18.33
N VAL A 117 4.53 -25.93 -19.22
CA VAL A 117 3.51 -26.70 -19.94
C VAL A 117 4.13 -27.83 -20.78
N SER A 118 5.24 -27.57 -21.49
CA SER A 118 5.96 -28.60 -22.25
C SER A 118 6.47 -29.73 -21.35
N ARG A 119 7.07 -29.38 -20.20
CA ARG A 119 7.62 -30.35 -19.25
C ARG A 119 6.54 -31.23 -18.61
N LEU A 120 5.39 -30.66 -18.25
CA LEU A 120 4.26 -31.43 -17.74
C LEU A 120 3.74 -32.41 -18.80
N LYS A 121 3.66 -31.98 -20.05
CA LYS A 121 3.24 -32.81 -21.18
C LYS A 121 4.23 -33.95 -21.47
N GLU A 122 5.53 -33.65 -21.48
CA GLU A 122 6.60 -34.66 -21.63
C GLU A 122 6.57 -35.70 -20.50
N ALA A 123 6.27 -35.27 -19.28
CA ALA A 123 6.12 -36.14 -18.11
C ALA A 123 4.79 -36.91 -18.07
N LYS A 124 3.89 -36.67 -19.04
CA LYS A 124 2.54 -37.25 -19.12
C LYS A 124 1.68 -36.94 -17.88
N ILE A 125 1.77 -35.71 -17.39
CA ILE A 125 0.91 -35.22 -16.31
C ILE A 125 -0.33 -34.59 -16.92
N GLU A 126 -1.49 -35.20 -16.67
CA GLU A 126 -2.80 -34.71 -17.12
C GLU A 126 -3.62 -34.10 -15.97
N THR A 127 -3.06 -34.10 -14.75
CA THR A 127 -3.70 -33.58 -13.55
C THR A 127 -3.96 -32.08 -13.60
N PHE A 128 -3.04 -31.33 -14.19
CA PHE A 128 -3.05 -29.87 -14.19
C PHE A 128 -3.29 -29.33 -15.59
N GLN A 129 -4.27 -28.45 -15.72
CA GLN A 129 -4.36 -27.52 -16.83
C GLN A 129 -3.89 -26.15 -16.33
N LEU A 130 -2.89 -25.60 -17.00
CA LEU A 130 -2.32 -24.30 -16.68
C LEU A 130 -2.76 -23.30 -17.74
N ASP A 131 -3.26 -22.15 -17.30
CA ASP A 131 -3.62 -21.05 -18.18
C ASP A 131 -2.71 -19.87 -17.94
N ALA A 132 -2.37 -19.17 -19.03
CA ALA A 132 -1.63 -17.92 -18.96
C ALA A 132 -2.49 -16.85 -18.28
N PRO A 133 -1.89 -15.77 -17.73
CA PRO A 133 -2.65 -14.64 -17.19
C PRO A 133 -3.52 -14.07 -18.30
N ALA A 134 -4.82 -14.35 -18.23
CA ALA A 134 -5.82 -13.64 -19.00
C ALA A 134 -6.38 -12.57 -18.08
N GLU A 135 -6.33 -11.29 -18.48
CA GLU A 135 -7.26 -10.33 -17.92
C GLU A 135 -8.64 -10.70 -18.47
N THR A 136 -9.39 -11.52 -17.73
CA THR A 136 -10.76 -11.84 -18.13
C THR A 136 -11.63 -10.57 -18.04
N ALA A 137 -12.76 -10.56 -18.73
CA ALA A 137 -13.71 -9.45 -18.60
C ALA A 137 -14.13 -9.24 -17.14
N SER A 138 -14.26 -10.32 -16.36
CA SER A 138 -14.57 -10.23 -14.93
C SER A 138 -13.41 -9.65 -14.11
N ASP A 139 -12.14 -9.92 -14.48
CA ASP A 139 -10.98 -9.31 -13.81
C ASP A 139 -10.93 -7.79 -14.00
N LYS A 140 -11.26 -7.33 -15.20
CA LYS A 140 -11.35 -5.89 -15.51
C LYS A 140 -12.50 -5.23 -14.75
N GLU A 141 -13.69 -5.83 -14.81
CA GLU A 141 -14.86 -5.34 -14.08
C GLU A 141 -14.61 -5.32 -12.56
N PHE A 142 -13.96 -6.34 -12.01
CA PHE A 142 -13.64 -6.42 -10.59
C PHE A 142 -12.62 -5.34 -10.17
N ASN A 143 -11.57 -5.13 -10.97
CA ASN A 143 -10.56 -4.10 -10.70
C ASN A 143 -11.16 -2.69 -10.81
N GLU A 144 -12.03 -2.46 -11.80
CA GLU A 144 -12.80 -1.22 -11.93
C GLU A 144 -13.74 -1.00 -10.74
N GLU A 145 -14.45 -2.03 -10.28
CA GLU A 145 -15.32 -1.95 -9.10
C GLU A 145 -14.51 -1.67 -7.82
N ALA A 146 -13.36 -2.32 -7.63
CA ALA A 146 -12.46 -2.10 -6.50
C ALA A 146 -11.92 -0.67 -6.47
N LYS A 147 -11.49 -0.15 -7.63
CA LYS A 147 -11.09 1.26 -7.80
C LYS A 147 -12.26 2.22 -7.51
N ALA A 148 -13.44 1.92 -8.03
CA ALA A 148 -14.63 2.73 -7.80
C ALA A 148 -15.04 2.74 -6.31
N ALA A 149 -14.91 1.61 -5.62
CA ALA A 149 -15.13 1.52 -4.18
C ALA A 149 -14.10 2.32 -3.37
N ALA A 150 -12.82 2.28 -3.77
CA ALA A 150 -11.77 3.10 -3.18
C ALA A 150 -12.07 4.59 -3.35
N ASN A 151 -12.45 5.01 -4.57
CA ASN A 151 -12.82 6.39 -4.88
C ASN A 151 -14.00 6.88 -4.05
N ARG A 152 -15.08 6.08 -3.96
CA ARG A 152 -16.24 6.41 -3.12
C ARG A 152 -15.85 6.57 -1.66
N THR A 153 -15.04 5.65 -1.14
CA THR A 153 -14.56 5.68 0.26
C THR A 153 -13.73 6.93 0.52
N TYR A 154 -12.79 7.25 -0.37
CA TYR A 154 -11.92 8.41 -0.25
C TYR A 154 -12.74 9.71 -0.28
N SER A 155 -13.56 9.93 -1.32
CA SER A 155 -14.36 11.15 -1.47
C SER A 155 -15.35 11.34 -0.32
N GLN A 156 -15.99 10.27 0.14
CA GLN A 156 -16.86 10.32 1.33
C GLN A 156 -16.08 10.70 2.59
N SER A 157 -14.85 10.19 2.74
CA SER A 157 -13.98 10.49 3.87
C SER A 157 -13.60 11.97 3.90
N VAL A 158 -13.24 12.54 2.74
CA VAL A 158 -12.93 13.98 2.62
C VAL A 158 -14.15 14.83 2.98
N ALA A 159 -15.32 14.52 2.41
CA ALA A 159 -16.55 15.27 2.65
C ALA A 159 -16.98 15.29 4.12
N VAL A 160 -16.91 14.13 4.81
CA VAL A 160 -17.24 14.05 6.24
C VAL A 160 -16.20 14.76 7.10
N THR A 161 -14.92 14.65 6.77
CA THR A 161 -13.85 15.35 7.49
C THR A 161 -14.03 16.87 7.39
N LYS A 162 -14.40 17.36 6.20
CA LYS A 162 -14.76 18.76 5.97
C LYS A 162 -15.95 19.21 6.83
N ASP A 163 -17.04 18.45 6.85
CA ASP A 163 -18.22 18.72 7.69
C ASP A 163 -17.85 18.80 9.18
N VAL A 164 -17.03 17.87 9.65
CA VAL A 164 -16.57 17.81 11.05
C VAL A 164 -15.75 19.04 11.41
N ILE A 165 -14.68 19.33 10.68
CA ILE A 165 -13.77 20.46 10.98
C ILE A 165 -14.53 21.79 10.93
N ASN A 166 -15.41 21.98 9.93
CA ASN A 166 -16.22 23.18 9.81
C ASN A 166 -17.23 23.30 10.96
N SER A 167 -17.87 22.19 11.37
CA SER A 167 -18.76 22.17 12.53
C SER A 167 -18.02 22.60 13.81
N VAL A 168 -16.80 22.10 14.03
CA VAL A 168 -15.98 22.50 15.19
C VAL A 168 -15.64 23.99 15.13
N ARG A 169 -15.28 24.49 13.95
CA ARG A 169 -14.89 25.89 13.73
C ARG A 169 -16.01 26.86 14.10
N ILE A 170 -17.26 26.52 13.81
CA ILE A 170 -18.45 27.32 14.18
C ILE A 170 -19.00 26.99 15.58
N GLY A 171 -18.26 26.22 16.40
CA GLY A 171 -18.62 25.90 17.77
C GLY A 171 -19.69 24.80 17.94
N LYS A 172 -20.06 24.09 16.87
CA LYS A 172 -20.98 22.94 16.93
C LYS A 172 -20.24 21.66 17.32
N THR A 173 -20.96 20.75 17.96
CA THR A 173 -20.47 19.41 18.27
C THR A 173 -20.63 18.50 17.04
N PRO A 174 -19.56 17.95 16.46
CA PRO A 174 -19.65 17.05 15.33
C PRO A 174 -20.21 15.68 15.74
N ASN A 175 -20.70 14.93 14.77
CA ASN A 175 -21.20 13.58 14.98
C ASN A 175 -20.03 12.57 14.97
N ILE A 176 -19.54 12.15 16.14
CA ILE A 176 -18.40 11.22 16.25
C ILE A 176 -18.72 9.86 15.62
N ARG A 177 -19.99 9.42 15.60
CA ARG A 177 -20.38 8.17 14.92
C ARG A 177 -20.14 8.25 13.42
N LYS A 178 -20.35 9.41 12.77
CA LYS A 178 -20.00 9.59 11.35
C LYS A 178 -18.49 9.41 11.12
N ILE A 179 -17.67 9.99 12.00
CA ILE A 179 -16.20 9.87 11.92
C ILE A 179 -15.77 8.41 12.06
N LYS A 180 -16.31 7.70 13.06
CA LYS A 180 -16.04 6.28 13.25
C LYS A 180 -16.40 5.45 12.02
N ARG A 181 -17.54 5.70 11.37
CA ARG A 181 -17.94 4.99 10.14
C ARG A 181 -16.99 5.25 8.97
N VAL A 182 -16.48 6.47 8.86
CA VAL A 182 -15.48 6.83 7.85
C VAL A 182 -14.18 6.08 8.09
N VAL A 183 -13.64 6.15 9.30
CA VAL A 183 -12.45 5.39 9.69
C VAL A 183 -12.68 3.89 9.50
N GLN A 184 -13.88 3.42 9.81
CA GLN A 184 -14.29 2.05 9.61
C GLN A 184 -14.12 1.61 8.14
N GLY A 185 -14.69 2.41 7.22
CA GLY A 185 -14.57 2.20 5.78
C GLY A 185 -13.13 2.27 5.28
N ILE A 186 -12.33 3.22 5.77
CA ILE A 186 -10.90 3.32 5.39
C ILE A 186 -10.14 2.06 5.81
N VAL A 187 -10.29 1.60 7.05
CA VAL A 187 -9.60 0.37 7.51
C VAL A 187 -10.08 -0.85 6.73
N ASP A 188 -11.38 -1.01 6.51
CA ASP A 188 -11.91 -2.13 5.72
C ASP A 188 -11.36 -2.08 4.29
N GLN A 189 -11.27 -0.90 3.69
CA GLN A 189 -10.70 -0.73 2.35
C GLN A 189 -9.19 -1.00 2.33
N VAL A 190 -8.40 -0.55 3.30
CA VAL A 190 -6.96 -0.90 3.38
C VAL A 190 -6.78 -2.41 3.52
N LEU A 191 -7.61 -3.08 4.32
CA LEU A 191 -7.52 -4.53 4.52
C LEU A 191 -7.84 -5.31 3.22
N ASN A 192 -8.71 -4.78 2.36
CA ASN A 192 -9.15 -5.43 1.14
C ASN A 192 -8.33 -5.00 -0.10
N GLU A 193 -7.95 -3.73 -0.21
CA GLU A 193 -7.33 -3.11 -1.38
C GLU A 193 -6.43 -1.93 -0.95
N GLU A 194 -5.25 -2.25 -0.43
CA GLU A 194 -4.27 -1.26 0.06
C GLU A 194 -3.72 -0.38 -1.06
N THR A 195 -3.43 -0.98 -2.22
CA THR A 195 -2.76 -0.31 -3.34
C THR A 195 -3.64 0.77 -3.95
N SER A 196 -4.92 0.48 -4.22
CA SER A 196 -5.82 1.47 -4.82
C SER A 196 -6.03 2.66 -3.89
N LEU A 197 -6.25 2.44 -2.59
CA LEU A 197 -6.49 3.54 -1.66
C LEU A 197 -5.25 4.42 -1.43
N ILE A 198 -4.06 3.81 -1.36
CA ILE A 198 -2.79 4.57 -1.33
C ILE A 198 -2.60 5.34 -2.65
N GLY A 199 -2.91 4.73 -3.79
CA GLY A 199 -2.87 5.40 -5.09
C GLY A 199 -3.71 6.67 -5.14
N LEU A 200 -4.88 6.69 -4.50
CA LEU A 200 -5.74 7.88 -4.43
C LEU A 200 -5.11 9.04 -3.66
N THR A 201 -4.21 8.77 -2.71
CA THR A 201 -3.48 9.85 -2.01
C THR A 201 -2.52 10.59 -2.94
N ALA A 202 -2.14 9.99 -4.08
CA ALA A 202 -1.32 10.61 -5.10
C ALA A 202 -2.13 11.46 -6.09
N ILE A 203 -3.45 11.28 -6.16
CA ILE A 203 -4.36 12.03 -7.04
C ILE A 203 -4.76 13.33 -6.33
N ARG A 204 -4.37 14.47 -6.90
CA ARG A 204 -4.43 15.77 -6.25
C ARG A 204 -5.55 16.62 -6.83
N ASP A 205 -6.53 16.98 -6.00
CA ASP A 205 -7.43 18.11 -6.27
C ASP A 205 -7.00 19.32 -5.45
N TYR A 206 -6.88 20.46 -6.14
CA TYR A 206 -6.19 21.66 -5.65
C TYR A 206 -6.95 22.45 -4.57
N ASP A 207 -8.26 22.22 -4.39
CA ASP A 207 -9.13 23.12 -3.62
C ASP A 207 -9.45 22.68 -2.17
N GLU A 208 -9.12 21.45 -1.76
CA GLU A 208 -9.54 20.89 -0.44
C GLU A 208 -8.38 20.42 0.45
N TYR A 209 -7.26 21.15 0.42
CA TYR A 209 -5.97 20.73 0.97
C TYR A 209 -5.98 20.21 2.43
N THR A 210 -6.65 20.90 3.36
CA THR A 210 -6.59 20.50 4.79
C THR A 210 -7.38 19.22 5.09
N PHE A 211 -8.47 18.98 4.34
CA PHE A 211 -9.35 17.82 4.55
C PHE A 211 -8.74 16.58 3.90
N THR A 212 -8.20 16.73 2.69
CA THR A 212 -7.44 15.69 1.99
C THR A 212 -6.20 15.27 2.78
N HIS A 213 -5.45 16.23 3.34
CA HIS A 213 -4.30 15.95 4.22
C HIS A 213 -4.66 15.03 5.39
N SER A 214 -5.72 15.35 6.15
CA SER A 214 -6.13 14.54 7.30
C SER A 214 -6.53 13.11 6.90
N VAL A 215 -7.16 12.96 5.73
CA VAL A 215 -7.55 11.66 5.17
C VAL A 215 -6.31 10.87 4.69
N ASN A 216 -5.37 11.51 4.00
CA ASN A 216 -4.11 10.89 3.58
C ASN A 216 -3.29 10.40 4.77
N VAL A 217 -3.11 11.24 5.79
CA VAL A 217 -2.41 10.87 7.03
C VAL A 217 -3.09 9.68 7.70
N CYS A 218 -4.43 9.62 7.70
CA CYS A 218 -5.20 8.48 8.19
C CYS A 218 -4.89 7.21 7.39
N ILE A 219 -4.96 7.26 6.06
CA ILE A 219 -4.70 6.12 5.16
C ILE A 219 -3.27 5.60 5.35
N PHE A 220 -2.27 6.48 5.30
CA PHE A 220 -0.87 6.13 5.51
C PHE A 220 -0.62 5.51 6.90
N SER A 221 -1.24 6.07 7.94
CA SER A 221 -1.11 5.56 9.30
C SER A 221 -1.72 4.17 9.44
N ILE A 222 -2.92 3.94 8.89
CA ILE A 222 -3.57 2.62 8.92
C ILE A 222 -2.76 1.59 8.13
N ALA A 223 -2.29 1.94 6.93
CA ALA A 223 -1.48 1.06 6.10
C ALA A 223 -0.17 0.69 6.83
N LEU A 224 0.53 1.67 7.42
CA LEU A 224 1.72 1.39 8.22
C LEU A 224 1.41 0.53 9.45
N GLY A 225 0.33 0.83 10.19
CA GLY A 225 -0.11 0.05 11.33
C GLY A 225 -0.41 -1.41 10.95
N ARG A 226 -1.03 -1.64 9.79
CA ARG A 226 -1.30 -2.99 9.27
C ARG A 226 0.00 -3.74 9.00
N ARG A 227 0.97 -3.09 8.37
CA ARG A 227 2.31 -3.65 8.12
C ARG A 227 3.05 -4.00 9.40
N LEU A 228 2.80 -3.28 10.49
CA LEU A 228 3.35 -3.55 11.82
C LEU A 228 2.59 -4.62 12.60
N GLY A 229 1.56 -5.24 12.02
CA GLY A 229 0.81 -6.33 12.64
C GLY A 229 -0.29 -5.90 13.60
N MET A 230 -0.75 -4.64 13.53
CA MET A 230 -1.83 -4.16 14.39
C MET A 230 -3.15 -4.86 14.04
N THR A 231 -3.89 -5.22 15.07
CA THR A 231 -5.24 -5.80 14.94
C THR A 231 -6.22 -4.80 14.34
N LYS A 232 -7.30 -5.31 13.76
CA LYS A 232 -8.39 -4.49 13.19
C LYS A 232 -8.90 -3.42 14.18
N LEU A 233 -9.04 -3.76 15.46
CA LEU A 233 -9.43 -2.82 16.52
C LEU A 233 -8.39 -1.70 16.74
N GLN A 234 -7.11 -2.06 16.78
CA GLN A 234 -6.02 -1.09 16.93
C GLN A 234 -5.89 -0.18 15.70
N LEU A 235 -6.15 -0.70 14.49
CA LEU A 235 -6.20 0.10 13.26
C LEU A 235 -7.32 1.14 13.31
N TYR A 236 -8.49 0.80 13.87
CA TYR A 236 -9.56 1.80 14.06
C TYR A 236 -9.14 2.93 15.00
N GLU A 237 -8.50 2.59 16.11
CA GLU A 237 -8.05 3.62 17.05
C GLU A 237 -6.94 4.49 16.47
N LEU A 238 -6.01 3.88 15.74
CA LEU A 238 -4.96 4.60 15.01
C LEU A 238 -5.56 5.52 13.94
N GLY A 239 -6.47 5.01 13.12
CA GLY A 239 -7.15 5.78 12.07
C GLY A 239 -7.96 6.95 12.63
N LEU A 240 -8.69 6.73 13.73
CA LEU A 240 -9.44 7.79 14.40
C LEU A 240 -8.51 8.86 14.97
N ALA A 241 -7.39 8.46 15.58
CA ALA A 241 -6.40 9.38 16.09
C ALA A 241 -5.71 10.16 14.97
N ALA A 242 -5.34 9.49 13.88
CA ALA A 242 -4.70 10.07 12.71
C ALA A 242 -5.62 11.05 11.97
N LEU A 243 -6.89 10.70 11.74
CA LEU A 243 -7.85 11.58 11.07
C LEU A 243 -8.11 12.87 11.86
N MET A 244 -7.99 12.81 13.19
CA MET A 244 -8.27 13.93 14.10
C MET A 244 -7.02 14.68 14.56
N HIS A 245 -5.81 14.27 14.14
CA HIS A 245 -4.54 14.78 14.70
C HIS A 245 -4.48 16.31 14.69
N ASP A 246 -4.97 16.90 13.60
CA ASP A 246 -4.93 18.32 13.27
C ASP A 246 -6.21 19.10 13.65
N ILE A 247 -7.17 18.48 14.36
CA ILE A 247 -8.47 19.12 14.66
C ILE A 247 -8.34 20.46 15.39
N GLY A 248 -7.23 20.66 16.11
CA GLY A 248 -6.92 21.92 16.78
C GLY A 248 -6.75 23.11 15.83
N LYS A 249 -6.42 22.88 14.55
CA LYS A 249 -6.39 23.94 13.52
C LYS A 249 -7.77 24.59 13.32
N SER A 250 -8.87 23.93 13.72
CA SER A 250 -10.20 24.57 13.75
C SER A 250 -10.30 25.77 14.70
N ARG A 251 -9.38 25.89 15.66
CA ARG A 251 -9.31 26.96 16.67
C ARG A 251 -8.23 28.01 16.38
N VAL A 252 -7.45 27.82 15.32
CA VAL A 252 -6.47 28.81 14.85
C VAL A 252 -7.20 29.82 13.94
N PRO A 253 -6.90 31.13 14.05
CA PRO A 253 -7.47 32.15 13.16
C PRO A 253 -7.31 31.80 11.68
N LEU A 254 -8.35 32.07 10.87
CA LEU A 254 -8.35 31.65 9.47
C LEU A 254 -7.29 32.38 8.64
N ASP A 255 -7.15 33.70 8.85
CA ASP A 255 -6.14 34.53 8.18
C ASP A 255 -4.71 34.02 8.42
N LEU A 256 -4.48 33.44 9.60
CA LEU A 256 -3.21 32.83 9.96
C LEU A 256 -2.99 31.47 9.29
N LEU A 257 -4.04 30.62 9.22
CA LEU A 257 -3.98 29.34 8.53
C LEU A 257 -3.77 29.47 7.02
N GLN A 258 -4.28 30.55 6.44
CA GLN A 258 -4.24 30.83 5.01
C GLN A 258 -3.10 31.80 4.61
N LYS A 259 -2.24 32.18 5.56
CA LYS A 259 -1.12 33.07 5.28
C LYS A 259 -0.13 32.39 4.32
N THR A 260 0.24 33.09 3.25
CA THR A 260 1.17 32.62 2.20
C THR A 260 2.63 32.97 2.47
N GLY A 261 2.88 33.96 3.35
CA GLY A 261 4.22 34.40 3.75
C GLY A 261 4.71 33.76 5.06
N GLU A 262 5.93 34.11 5.45
CA GLU A 262 6.50 33.63 6.72
C GLU A 262 5.67 34.06 7.94
N LEU A 263 5.61 33.18 8.93
CA LEU A 263 4.96 33.43 10.21
C LEU A 263 5.90 34.22 11.11
N THR A 264 5.40 35.26 11.77
CA THR A 264 6.11 35.91 12.88
C THR A 264 6.19 34.98 14.09
N ASP A 265 7.02 35.30 15.08
CA ASP A 265 7.12 34.49 16.31
C ASP A 265 5.79 34.36 17.06
N GLU A 266 4.94 35.39 17.04
CA GLU A 266 3.62 35.36 17.67
C GLU A 266 2.62 34.50 16.90
N GLU A 267 2.62 34.64 15.58
CA GLU A 267 1.86 33.83 14.65
C GLU A 267 2.25 32.34 14.74
N TRP A 268 3.55 32.06 14.83
CA TRP A 268 4.06 30.71 15.05
C TRP A 268 3.59 30.13 16.37
N LYS A 269 3.56 30.91 17.47
CA LYS A 269 3.02 30.43 18.76
C LYS A 269 1.56 29.99 18.64
N TRP A 270 0.74 30.72 17.89
CA TRP A 270 -0.65 30.32 17.60
C TRP A 270 -0.72 29.03 16.79
N MET A 271 0.10 28.91 15.74
CA MET A 271 0.17 27.68 14.95
C MET A 271 0.63 26.49 15.79
N ALA A 272 1.71 26.64 16.56
CA ALA A 272 2.28 25.61 17.42
C ALA A 272 1.39 25.24 18.63
N ALA A 273 0.34 26.01 18.90
CA ALA A 273 -0.66 25.70 19.93
C ALA A 273 -1.73 24.71 19.44
N HIS A 274 -1.86 24.46 18.14
CA HIS A 274 -2.92 23.57 17.63
C HIS A 274 -2.90 22.13 18.22
N PRO A 275 -1.75 21.50 18.58
CA PRO A 275 -1.76 20.20 19.24
C PRO A 275 -2.56 20.24 20.55
N TRP A 276 -2.31 21.27 21.36
CA TRP A 276 -3.01 21.49 22.63
C TRP A 276 -4.48 21.88 22.44
N LEU A 277 -4.77 22.76 21.46
CA LEU A 277 -6.15 23.12 21.13
C LEU A 277 -6.95 21.90 20.66
N GLY A 278 -6.31 20.98 19.94
CA GLY A 278 -6.90 19.72 19.51
C GLY A 278 -7.29 18.83 20.70
N VAL A 279 -6.40 18.71 21.70
CA VAL A 279 -6.70 18.00 22.95
C VAL A 279 -7.94 18.59 23.64
N LEU A 280 -8.03 19.92 23.75
CA LEU A 280 -9.18 20.58 24.38
C LEU A 280 -10.50 20.30 23.64
N VAL A 281 -10.46 20.37 22.30
CA VAL A 281 -11.63 20.06 21.45
C VAL A 281 -12.08 18.61 21.64
N LEU A 282 -11.14 17.66 21.56
CA LEU A 282 -11.46 16.24 21.73
C LEU A 282 -11.95 15.94 23.15
N PHE A 283 -11.39 16.58 24.17
CA PHE A 283 -11.85 16.45 25.55
C PHE A 283 -13.30 16.91 25.72
N GLN A 284 -13.67 18.03 25.08
CA GLN A 284 -15.06 18.50 25.07
C GLN A 284 -16.00 17.51 24.39
N PHE A 285 -15.61 16.94 23.24
CA PHE A 285 -16.42 15.93 22.55
C PHE A 285 -16.62 14.68 23.39
N ARG A 286 -15.56 14.22 24.07
CA ARG A 286 -15.64 13.05 24.94
C ARG A 286 -16.62 13.24 26.09
N ARG A 287 -16.72 14.46 26.65
CA ARG A 287 -17.71 14.78 27.70
C ARG A 287 -19.15 14.71 27.19
N GLN A 288 -19.37 14.96 25.90
CA GLN A 288 -20.69 14.93 25.27
C GLN A 288 -21.02 13.55 24.68
N GLN A 289 -20.00 12.78 24.32
CA GLN A 289 -20.07 11.49 23.65
C GLN A 289 -18.93 10.60 24.18
N GLU A 290 -19.22 9.69 25.12
CA GLU A 290 -18.23 8.83 25.83
C GLU A 290 -17.41 7.91 24.91
N GLU A 291 -17.76 7.91 23.64
CA GLU A 291 -17.29 7.05 22.57
C GLU A 291 -15.88 7.36 22.02
N LEU A 292 -15.22 8.43 22.48
CA LEU A 292 -13.91 8.87 21.97
C LEU A 292 -12.73 8.36 22.84
N SER A 293 -11.75 7.71 22.19
CA SER A 293 -10.54 7.19 22.85
C SER A 293 -9.59 8.31 23.28
N TYR A 294 -9.00 8.19 24.48
CA TYR A 294 -7.93 9.07 24.95
C TYR A 294 -6.67 9.00 24.08
N ARG A 295 -6.51 7.92 23.29
CA ARG A 295 -5.42 7.78 22.32
C ARG A 295 -5.44 8.87 21.26
N ALA A 296 -6.62 9.31 20.82
CA ALA A 296 -6.74 10.41 19.86
C ALA A 296 -6.20 11.73 20.44
N MET A 297 -6.50 12.01 21.72
CA MET A 297 -5.94 13.18 22.42
C MET A 297 -4.42 13.09 22.56
N THR A 298 -3.91 11.89 22.86
CA THR A 298 -2.48 11.63 22.98
C THR A 298 -1.76 11.93 21.67
N VAL A 299 -2.28 11.45 20.54
CA VAL A 299 -1.74 11.70 19.20
C VAL A 299 -1.85 13.18 18.82
N CYS A 300 -2.99 13.83 19.06
CA CYS A 300 -3.13 15.28 18.84
C CYS A 300 -2.03 16.06 19.57
N GLN A 301 -1.73 15.70 20.81
CA GLN A 301 -0.68 16.37 21.58
C GLN A 301 0.73 16.08 21.03
N GLU A 302 0.98 14.86 20.56
CA GLU A 302 2.34 14.35 20.34
C GLU A 302 2.81 14.32 18.89
N HIS A 303 1.94 14.48 17.89
CA HIS A 303 2.30 14.24 16.49
C HIS A 303 3.40 15.17 15.92
N HIS A 304 3.70 16.31 16.58
CA HIS A 304 4.83 17.18 16.27
C HIS A 304 6.01 17.06 17.25
N MET A 305 5.93 16.15 18.22
CA MET A 305 7.06 15.81 19.08
C MET A 305 8.02 14.90 18.33
N LYS A 306 9.30 15.17 18.50
CA LYS A 306 10.37 14.29 18.07
C LYS A 306 10.60 13.19 19.11
N THR A 307 11.24 12.09 18.71
CA THR A 307 11.61 10.99 19.61
C THR A 307 12.53 11.43 20.75
N ASP A 308 13.34 12.47 20.53
CA ASP A 308 14.19 13.13 21.53
C ASP A 308 13.48 14.28 22.29
N LEU A 309 12.17 14.46 22.08
CA LEU A 309 11.32 15.50 22.65
C LEU A 309 11.71 16.96 22.31
N THR A 310 12.58 17.17 21.30
CA THR A 310 12.98 18.53 20.88
C THR A 310 11.92 19.24 20.02
N GLY A 311 10.87 18.53 19.60
CA GLY A 311 9.71 19.09 18.90
C GLY A 311 8.80 19.98 19.77
N TYR A 312 7.53 20.10 19.37
CA TYR A 312 6.50 20.86 20.08
C TYR A 312 5.18 20.09 20.22
N PRO A 313 4.34 20.44 21.20
CA PRO A 313 4.58 21.36 22.33
C PRO A 313 5.60 20.79 23.33
N LYS A 314 6.25 21.64 24.13
CA LYS A 314 7.21 21.19 25.14
C LYS A 314 6.51 20.47 26.29
N CYS A 315 7.03 19.31 26.68
CA CYS A 315 6.57 18.59 27.86
C CYS A 315 7.35 19.02 29.11
N VAL A 316 6.64 19.30 30.19
CA VAL A 316 7.24 19.62 31.50
C VAL A 316 7.75 18.35 32.22
N ARG A 317 7.24 17.17 31.82
CA ARG A 317 7.63 15.87 32.39
C ARG A 317 8.29 15.00 31.33
N SER A 318 9.31 14.25 31.73
CA SER A 318 9.90 13.21 30.89
C SER A 318 8.85 12.18 30.50
N ARG A 319 8.81 11.83 29.22
CA ARG A 319 7.88 10.82 28.66
C ARG A 319 8.42 10.24 27.37
N GLN A 320 7.86 9.12 26.95
CA GLN A 320 8.10 8.57 25.62
C GLN A 320 6.91 8.90 24.72
N VAL A 321 7.20 9.27 23.48
CA VAL A 321 6.19 9.47 22.43
C VAL A 321 5.51 8.13 22.16
N SER A 322 4.18 8.10 22.12
CA SER A 322 3.43 6.87 21.91
C SER A 322 3.67 6.27 20.53
N LEU A 323 3.53 4.95 20.38
CA LEU A 323 3.68 4.29 19.08
C LEU A 323 2.72 4.88 18.02
N LEU A 324 1.46 5.15 18.38
CA LEU A 324 0.49 5.75 17.47
C LEU A 324 0.94 7.14 17.02
N SER A 325 1.45 7.95 17.95
CA SER A 325 1.97 9.28 17.65
C SER A 325 3.16 9.20 16.70
N LYS A 326 4.11 8.29 16.92
CA LYS A 326 5.26 8.09 16.02
C LYS A 326 4.83 7.69 14.60
N ILE A 327 3.85 6.81 14.48
CA ILE A 327 3.27 6.41 13.18
C ILE A 327 2.65 7.64 12.49
N VAL A 328 1.82 8.39 13.22
CA VAL A 328 1.14 9.58 12.68
C VAL A 328 2.13 10.68 12.31
N SER A 329 3.18 10.92 13.10
CA SER A 329 4.24 11.90 12.78
C SER A 329 4.97 11.59 11.47
N ILE A 330 5.18 10.31 11.17
CA ILE A 330 5.80 9.88 9.90
C ILE A 330 4.84 10.14 8.74
N ALA A 331 3.58 9.72 8.87
CA ALA A 331 2.56 9.93 7.84
C ALA A 331 2.28 11.43 7.58
N ASP A 332 2.13 12.22 8.64
CA ASP A 332 1.97 13.68 8.58
C ASP A 332 3.18 14.34 7.91
N GLY A 333 4.40 14.05 8.39
CA GLY A 333 5.62 14.62 7.83
C GLY A 333 5.83 14.30 6.35
N TYR A 334 5.46 13.10 5.92
CA TYR A 334 5.51 12.70 4.51
C TYR A 334 4.49 13.48 3.68
N ASP A 335 3.19 13.39 4.02
CA ASP A 335 2.13 14.06 3.24
C ASP A 335 2.33 15.58 3.22
N ALA A 336 2.76 16.16 4.34
CA ALA A 336 3.11 17.57 4.46
C ALA A 336 4.21 18.01 3.49
N ALA A 337 5.22 17.17 3.29
CA ALA A 337 6.36 17.48 2.47
C ALA A 337 6.07 17.28 0.97
N THR A 338 5.26 16.27 0.64
CA THR A 338 4.91 15.90 -0.74
C THR A 338 3.73 16.67 -1.31
N SER A 339 2.93 17.34 -0.48
CA SER A 339 1.76 18.09 -0.93
C SER A 339 2.02 19.60 -1.07
N ARG A 340 1.38 20.25 -2.05
CA ARG A 340 1.40 21.71 -2.19
C ARG A 340 0.52 22.33 -1.10
N ARG A 341 1.05 23.33 -0.40
CA ARG A 341 0.34 24.06 0.66
C ARG A 341 0.20 25.52 0.26
N VAL A 342 -0.75 26.23 0.87
CA VAL A 342 -0.91 27.69 0.70
C VAL A 342 0.41 28.45 0.94
N TYR A 343 1.23 27.96 1.87
CA TYR A 343 2.55 28.51 2.23
C TYR A 343 3.74 27.71 1.66
N LYS A 344 3.49 26.65 0.87
CA LYS A 344 4.53 25.84 0.21
C LYS A 344 4.11 25.55 -1.22
N THR A 345 4.52 26.43 -2.13
CA THR A 345 4.18 26.39 -3.55
C THR A 345 4.82 25.20 -4.28
N GLU A 346 5.99 24.73 -3.81
CA GLU A 346 6.70 23.60 -4.41
C GLU A 346 6.60 22.35 -3.53
N ALA A 347 5.93 21.32 -4.05
CA ALA A 347 5.94 19.98 -3.47
C ALA A 347 7.31 19.32 -3.68
N LEU A 348 7.85 18.67 -2.65
CA LEU A 348 9.06 17.87 -2.83
C LEU A 348 8.70 16.54 -3.51
N ALA A 349 9.64 16.03 -4.32
CA ALA A 349 9.49 14.70 -4.91
C ALA A 349 9.34 13.65 -3.80
N PRO A 350 8.35 12.74 -3.87
CA PRO A 350 8.13 11.71 -2.85
C PRO A 350 9.38 10.90 -2.48
N SER A 351 10.18 10.50 -3.49
CA SER A 351 11.43 9.78 -3.27
C SER A 351 12.46 10.59 -2.46
N ALA A 352 12.57 11.90 -2.73
CA ALA A 352 13.47 12.80 -2.00
C ALA A 352 13.00 12.99 -0.55
N VAL A 353 11.69 13.04 -0.31
CA VAL A 353 11.14 13.10 1.06
C VAL A 353 11.48 11.82 1.84
N LEU A 354 11.33 10.65 1.22
CA LEU A 354 11.67 9.37 1.85
C LEU A 354 13.17 9.25 2.15
N GLU A 355 14.03 9.69 1.24
CA GLU A 355 15.47 9.77 1.44
C GLU A 355 15.80 10.71 2.63
N GLU A 356 15.19 11.90 2.67
CA GLU A 356 15.40 12.85 3.76
C GLU A 356 14.91 12.29 5.11
N MET A 357 13.77 11.60 5.14
CA MET A 357 13.25 10.96 6.35
C MET A 357 14.19 9.87 6.87
N ARG A 358 14.88 9.14 5.98
CA ARG A 358 15.85 8.10 6.32
C ARG A 358 17.16 8.68 6.85
N ASP A 359 17.68 9.72 6.17
CA ASP A 359 19.07 10.15 6.36
C ASP A 359 19.22 11.39 7.26
N ASN A 360 18.14 12.13 7.53
CA ASN A 360 18.18 13.35 8.35
C ASN A 360 17.77 13.07 9.81
N PRO A 361 18.72 12.80 10.74
CA PRO A 361 18.39 12.53 12.14
C PRO A 361 17.71 13.72 12.83
N ARG A 362 17.87 14.95 12.31
CA ARG A 362 17.24 16.16 12.88
C ARG A 362 15.72 16.15 12.76
N ARG A 363 15.15 15.30 11.90
CA ARG A 363 13.69 15.07 11.86
C ARG A 363 13.19 14.36 13.11
N GLY A 364 14.06 13.63 13.82
CA GLY A 364 13.72 12.97 15.09
C GLY A 364 12.63 11.90 14.97
N LEU A 365 12.49 11.29 13.79
CA LEU A 365 11.56 10.20 13.53
C LEU A 365 12.16 8.87 14.01
N ASP A 366 11.30 7.89 14.27
CA ASP A 366 11.74 6.54 14.65
C ASP A 366 12.28 5.80 13.41
N PRO A 367 13.57 5.43 13.36
CA PRO A 367 14.20 4.90 12.14
C PRO A 367 13.61 3.55 11.71
N VAL A 368 13.11 2.75 12.66
CA VAL A 368 12.49 1.45 12.35
C VAL A 368 11.16 1.67 11.64
N LEU A 369 10.37 2.63 12.12
CA LEU A 369 9.09 2.97 11.51
C LEU A 369 9.27 3.68 10.16
N VAL A 370 10.30 4.53 10.00
CA VAL A 370 10.65 5.13 8.71
C VAL A 370 10.99 4.04 7.68
N LYS A 371 11.80 3.05 8.06
CA LYS A 371 12.12 1.92 7.18
C LYS A 371 10.86 1.13 6.79
N ALA A 372 9.97 0.85 7.74
CA ALA A 372 8.70 0.18 7.46
C ALA A 372 7.80 1.01 6.52
N PHE A 373 7.81 2.32 6.66
CA PHE A 373 7.07 3.25 5.80
C PHE A 373 7.63 3.31 4.38
N ILE A 374 8.96 3.30 4.21
CA ILE A 374 9.61 3.20 2.89
C ILE A 374 9.26 1.88 2.22
N ASN A 375 9.26 0.76 2.96
CA ASN A 375 8.88 -0.54 2.42
C ASN A 375 7.39 -0.60 2.01
N LEU A 376 6.53 0.19 2.67
CA LEU A 376 5.12 0.31 2.31
C LEU A 376 4.93 1.05 0.99
N LEU A 377 5.61 2.17 0.79
CA LEU A 377 5.42 3.03 -0.39
C LEU A 377 6.30 2.66 -1.58
N GLY A 378 7.40 1.94 -1.34
CA GLY A 378 8.49 1.77 -2.29
C GLY A 378 9.45 2.96 -2.30
N ILE A 379 10.60 2.80 -2.97
CA ILE A 379 11.59 3.89 -3.13
C ILE A 379 11.04 5.00 -4.04
N TYR A 380 10.23 4.59 -5.03
CA TYR A 380 9.51 5.48 -5.93
C TYR A 380 8.01 5.25 -5.71
N PRO A 381 7.34 6.09 -4.90
CA PRO A 381 5.91 5.97 -4.64
C PRO A 381 5.05 6.13 -5.91
N VAL A 382 3.84 5.58 -5.87
CA VAL A 382 2.83 5.74 -6.93
C VAL A 382 2.63 7.21 -7.30
N GLY A 383 2.57 7.49 -8.60
CA GLY A 383 2.46 8.86 -9.14
C GLY A 383 3.80 9.58 -9.31
N THR A 384 4.93 8.98 -8.92
CA THR A 384 6.26 9.56 -9.20
C THR A 384 6.55 9.51 -10.70
N LEU A 385 6.94 10.64 -11.29
CA LEU A 385 7.46 10.70 -12.65
C LEU A 385 8.95 10.34 -12.65
N VAL A 386 9.34 9.38 -13.48
CA VAL A 386 10.71 8.85 -13.57
C VAL A 386 11.23 8.93 -15.00
N VAL A 387 12.55 9.14 -15.12
CA VAL A 387 13.31 9.05 -16.36
C VAL A 387 14.09 7.74 -16.35
N LEU A 388 13.91 6.94 -17.39
CA LEU A 388 14.59 5.65 -17.56
C LEU A 388 15.94 5.82 -18.28
N ASP A 389 16.79 4.81 -18.21
CA ASP A 389 18.07 4.70 -18.94
C ASP A 389 17.93 4.58 -20.46
N THR A 390 16.75 4.20 -20.91
CA THR A 390 16.29 4.28 -22.30
C THR A 390 15.88 5.70 -22.73
N PHE A 391 15.97 6.70 -21.84
CA PHE A 391 15.45 8.07 -22.02
C PHE A 391 13.92 8.18 -22.13
N GLU A 392 13.19 7.09 -21.90
CA GLU A 392 11.74 7.10 -21.79
C GLU A 392 11.27 7.81 -20.51
N LEU A 393 10.10 8.45 -20.56
CA LEU A 393 9.40 8.97 -19.38
C LEU A 393 8.32 8.00 -18.95
N ALA A 394 8.25 7.72 -17.65
CA ALA A 394 7.25 6.83 -17.08
C ALA A 394 6.67 7.34 -15.76
N VAL A 395 5.42 7.03 -15.49
CA VAL A 395 4.75 7.29 -14.20
C VAL A 395 4.69 5.98 -13.43
N VAL A 396 5.12 5.99 -12.17
CA VAL A 396 5.00 4.81 -11.30
C VAL A 396 3.53 4.52 -11.02
N SER A 397 3.06 3.34 -11.40
CA SER A 397 1.68 2.90 -11.21
C SER A 397 1.49 1.99 -10.00
N ALA A 398 2.52 1.23 -9.59
CA ALA A 398 2.49 0.42 -8.38
C ALA A 398 3.91 0.20 -7.82
N ALA A 399 4.01 0.11 -6.50
CA ALA A 399 5.24 -0.34 -5.84
C ALA A 399 5.48 -1.83 -6.12
N ASN A 400 6.74 -2.27 -6.06
CA ASN A 400 7.03 -3.69 -6.21
C ASN A 400 6.61 -4.45 -4.93
N PRO A 401 5.85 -5.55 -5.04
CA PRO A 401 5.46 -6.34 -3.87
C PRO A 401 6.64 -7.07 -3.22
N ASN A 402 7.73 -7.30 -3.95
CA ASN A 402 8.95 -7.89 -3.41
C ASN A 402 9.81 -6.82 -2.70
N PRO A 403 10.08 -6.96 -1.39
CA PRO A 403 10.96 -6.05 -0.64
C PRO A 403 12.41 -5.97 -1.15
N GLU A 404 12.88 -6.97 -1.91
CA GLU A 404 14.21 -6.95 -2.52
C GLU A 404 14.27 -6.11 -3.81
N SER A 405 13.10 -5.80 -4.40
CA SER A 405 12.96 -5.08 -5.67
C SER A 405 12.31 -3.70 -5.52
N LEU A 406 12.40 -3.07 -4.34
CA LEU A 406 11.75 -1.78 -4.06
C LEU A 406 12.20 -0.62 -4.98
N SER A 407 13.38 -0.72 -5.60
CA SER A 407 13.88 0.25 -6.59
C SER A 407 13.36 -0.01 -8.01
N ARG A 408 12.59 -1.09 -8.20
CA ARG A 408 12.09 -1.55 -9.50
C ARG A 408 10.56 -1.67 -9.48
N PRO A 409 9.85 -0.53 -9.44
CA PRO A 409 8.40 -0.50 -9.42
C PRO A 409 7.79 -0.89 -10.77
N ILE A 410 6.47 -1.03 -10.79
CA ILE A 410 5.69 -1.11 -12.03
C ILE A 410 5.39 0.31 -12.49
N VAL A 411 5.66 0.58 -13.77
CA VAL A 411 5.52 1.92 -14.37
C VAL A 411 4.64 1.88 -15.61
N LYS A 412 3.99 2.99 -15.93
CA LYS A 412 3.38 3.25 -17.24
C LYS A 412 4.26 4.21 -18.02
N ILE A 413 4.80 3.75 -19.14
CA ILE A 413 5.62 4.57 -20.04
C ILE A 413 4.68 5.48 -20.83
N ILE A 414 4.91 6.78 -20.72
CA ILE A 414 4.06 7.84 -21.29
C ILE A 414 4.75 8.57 -22.45
N SER A 415 6.07 8.43 -22.59
CA SER A 415 6.82 8.99 -23.69
C SER A 415 8.03 8.14 -24.06
N ASP A 416 8.31 8.03 -25.37
CA ASP A 416 9.49 7.36 -25.90
C ASP A 416 10.78 8.18 -25.72
N ALA A 417 11.91 7.63 -26.14
CA ALA A 417 13.23 8.27 -26.07
C ALA A 417 13.34 9.56 -26.91
N GLN A 418 12.45 9.75 -27.88
CA GLN A 418 12.40 10.94 -28.75
C GLN A 418 11.47 12.02 -28.20
N GLY A 419 10.77 11.74 -27.09
CA GLY A 419 9.82 12.66 -26.48
C GLY A 419 8.42 12.62 -27.11
N ASN A 420 8.13 11.64 -27.97
CA ASN A 420 6.76 11.45 -28.47
C ASN A 420 5.91 10.84 -27.37
N ARG A 421 4.66 11.28 -27.25
CA ARG A 421 3.70 10.71 -26.29
C ARG A 421 3.26 9.32 -26.75
N ILE A 422 3.20 8.39 -25.81
CA ILE A 422 2.69 7.03 -26.02
C ILE A 422 1.25 6.96 -25.49
N ALA A 423 0.31 6.63 -26.38
CA ALA A 423 -1.10 6.44 -26.06
C ALA A 423 -1.66 5.20 -26.78
N PRO A 424 -2.20 4.20 -26.07
CA PRO A 424 -2.25 4.10 -24.61
C PRO A 424 -0.86 3.89 -23.98
N PRO A 425 -0.62 4.34 -22.73
CA PRO A 425 0.63 4.12 -22.02
C PRO A 425 0.99 2.64 -21.90
N LEU A 426 2.27 2.31 -22.06
CA LEU A 426 2.76 0.93 -21.93
C LEU A 426 3.08 0.60 -20.47
N GLN A 427 2.40 -0.36 -19.87
CA GLN A 427 2.70 -0.83 -18.51
C GLN A 427 3.89 -1.81 -18.52
N VAL A 428 4.88 -1.55 -17.68
CA VAL A 428 6.12 -2.34 -17.58
C VAL A 428 6.47 -2.57 -16.11
N ASP A 429 6.74 -3.83 -15.75
CA ASP A 429 7.37 -4.17 -14.47
C ASP A 429 8.89 -4.09 -14.61
N LEU A 430 9.52 -3.12 -13.93
CA LEU A 430 10.97 -2.90 -14.00
C LEU A 430 11.78 -3.98 -13.29
N ALA A 431 11.14 -4.89 -12.55
CA ALA A 431 11.80 -6.01 -11.88
C ALA A 431 11.91 -7.26 -12.76
N VAL A 432 11.27 -7.28 -13.94
CA VAL A 432 11.39 -8.39 -14.88
C VAL A 432 12.65 -8.21 -15.73
N PRO A 433 13.68 -9.08 -15.60
CA PRO A 433 14.87 -9.02 -16.44
C PRO A 433 14.59 -9.49 -17.87
N GLU A 434 15.40 -9.03 -18.83
CA GLU A 434 15.40 -9.54 -20.20
C GLU A 434 16.12 -10.89 -20.31
N ALA A 435 15.98 -11.55 -21.48
CA ALA A 435 16.69 -12.76 -21.87
C ALA A 435 18.22 -12.51 -21.89
N GLY A 436 18.84 -12.60 -20.71
CA GLY A 436 20.22 -12.21 -20.46
C GLY A 436 20.52 -11.87 -19.00
N GLY A 437 19.48 -11.68 -18.17
CA GLY A 437 19.61 -11.35 -16.74
C GLY A 437 19.92 -9.87 -16.47
N GLN A 438 20.05 -9.06 -17.53
CA GLN A 438 20.06 -7.60 -17.42
C GLN A 438 18.62 -7.08 -17.42
N TYR A 439 18.40 -5.97 -16.73
CA TYR A 439 17.10 -5.33 -16.73
C TYR A 439 16.96 -4.44 -17.96
N ALA A 440 15.83 -4.55 -18.67
CA ALA A 440 15.53 -3.75 -19.86
C ALA A 440 15.64 -2.25 -19.62
N ARG A 441 15.23 -1.84 -18.42
CA ARG A 441 15.03 -0.46 -18.01
C ARG A 441 15.44 -0.27 -16.56
N THR A 442 16.06 0.87 -16.27
CA THR A 442 16.42 1.29 -14.92
C THR A 442 16.08 2.76 -14.73
N ILE A 443 15.55 3.11 -13.55
CA ILE A 443 15.27 4.50 -13.20
C ILE A 443 16.61 5.21 -12.96
N ILE A 444 16.88 6.26 -13.75
CA ILE A 444 18.05 7.11 -13.57
C ILE A 444 17.75 8.22 -12.57
N LYS A 445 16.58 8.86 -12.69
CA LYS A 445 16.18 9.97 -11.83
C LYS A 445 14.67 10.15 -11.78
N THR A 446 14.20 10.85 -10.76
CA THR A 446 12.84 11.40 -10.73
C THR A 446 12.79 12.75 -11.45
N ALA A 447 11.61 13.11 -11.92
CA ALA A 447 11.34 14.36 -12.61
C ALA A 447 10.13 15.08 -12.00
N ASP A 448 10.11 16.40 -12.12
CA ASP A 448 8.98 17.24 -11.73
C ASP A 448 7.91 17.21 -12.84
N PRO A 449 6.71 16.65 -12.59
CA PRO A 449 5.67 16.53 -13.61
C PRO A 449 5.26 17.85 -14.27
N ASP A 450 5.27 18.96 -13.51
CA ASP A 450 4.88 20.27 -14.03
C ASP A 450 5.81 20.73 -15.16
N ARG A 451 7.12 20.44 -15.05
CA ARG A 451 8.12 20.80 -16.07
C ARG A 451 7.90 20.09 -17.40
N TYR A 452 7.22 18.94 -17.37
CA TYR A 452 6.92 18.13 -18.54
C TYR A 452 5.45 18.25 -18.99
N GLY A 453 4.64 19.08 -18.30
CA GLY A 453 3.21 19.19 -18.57
C GLY A 453 2.47 17.86 -18.40
N VAL A 454 2.91 17.06 -17.42
CA VAL A 454 2.36 15.74 -17.10
C VAL A 454 1.56 15.84 -15.81
N THR A 455 0.32 15.37 -15.84
CA THR A 455 -0.49 15.17 -14.63
C THR A 455 -0.45 13.67 -14.29
N PRO A 456 0.28 13.24 -13.25
CA PRO A 456 0.42 11.81 -12.95
C PRO A 456 -0.93 11.10 -12.73
N GLY A 457 -1.92 11.81 -12.17
CA GLY A 457 -3.27 11.29 -11.93
C GLY A 457 -3.95 10.73 -13.19
N ASP A 458 -3.73 11.35 -14.36
CA ASP A 458 -4.29 10.92 -15.65
C ASP A 458 -3.81 9.52 -16.07
N TYR A 459 -2.72 9.04 -15.48
CA TYR A 459 -2.11 7.76 -15.78
C TYR A 459 -2.37 6.71 -14.69
N LEU A 460 -2.94 7.08 -13.55
CA LEU A 460 -3.19 6.16 -12.43
C LEU A 460 -4.59 5.55 -12.43
N ILE A 461 -5.57 6.25 -12.99
CA ILE A 461 -6.99 5.85 -13.00
C ILE A 461 -7.24 4.86 -14.14
#